data_AF-A0A970G659-F1
#
_entry.id   AF-A0A970G659-F1
#
_cell.length_a   1.000
_cell.length_b   1.000
_cell.length_c   1.000
_cell.angle_alpha   90.00
_cell.angle_beta   90.00
_cell.angle_gamma   90.00
#
_symmetry.space_group_name_H-M   'P 1'
#
loop_
_entity.id
_entity.type
_entity.pdbx_description
1 polymer ?
#
loop_
_entity_poly.entity_id
_entity_poly.type
_entity_poly.pdbx_seq_one_letter_code
_entity_poly.pdbx_strand_id
1 'polypeptide(L)'
;MAVNIIGLLFLSSLGIFLYSEGSFDLLKAPFQDYQESRAFKERTGLYFSDLLDLLANSDLQNTGYQQAIQKRLNNEGSNLIYLAVNENTGLMLQSDNEVPTLLTSYTNPLLPAGYNYCWYFDGEKVRVFENGKQVDTRRLDSGYHRIIPHINIYTDNPDELANSRIVLGVRDDLQANPYGHSLYYRDQLLLSAIGWVSIGLGILGILLLVYAIMRWKDKRRFDHILASWVKGTWLEIKLLVALFIFTVLGMVAFNISSNSDDIFGLTIMTVVNSVVLLIFFWWFYILLADLLINRRRFFTHNIINTIIKA
;
A
#
# COMPACT_ATOMS: atom_id res chain seq x y z
N MET A 1 0.15 -9.32 -26.00
CA MET A 1 -0.66 -9.92 -24.92
C MET A 1 0.21 -10.53 -23.83
N ALA A 2 0.91 -11.65 -24.02
CA ALA A 2 1.76 -12.27 -22.98
C ALA A 2 2.79 -11.31 -22.34
N VAL A 3 3.57 -10.65 -23.20
CA VAL A 3 4.60 -9.66 -22.79
C VAL A 3 3.99 -8.47 -22.06
N ASN A 4 2.73 -8.12 -22.37
CA ASN A 4 2.04 -7.01 -21.71
C ASN A 4 1.62 -7.42 -20.29
N ILE A 5 1.11 -8.63 -20.09
CA ILE A 5 0.71 -9.11 -18.76
C ILE A 5 1.94 -9.25 -17.84
N ILE A 6 3.01 -9.87 -18.33
CA ILE A 6 4.25 -10.02 -17.56
C ILE A 6 4.90 -8.65 -17.31
N GLY A 7 4.90 -7.78 -18.31
CA GLY A 7 5.37 -6.41 -18.18
C GLY A 7 4.58 -5.61 -17.15
N LEU A 8 3.25 -5.78 -17.10
CA LEU A 8 2.40 -5.16 -16.09
C LEU A 8 2.79 -5.62 -14.68
N LEU A 9 2.84 -6.93 -14.46
CA LEU A 9 3.20 -7.50 -13.16
C LEU A 9 4.59 -7.02 -12.71
N PHE A 10 5.57 -7.04 -13.63
CA PHE A 10 6.92 -6.57 -13.36
C PHE A 10 6.95 -5.09 -12.96
N LEU A 11 6.31 -4.22 -13.75
CA LEU A 11 6.27 -2.78 -13.48
C LEU A 11 5.52 -2.45 -12.19
N SER A 12 4.43 -3.18 -11.88
CA SER A 12 3.73 -3.05 -10.60
C SER A 12 4.63 -3.42 -9.43
N SER A 13 5.32 -4.57 -9.51
CA SER A 13 6.25 -4.99 -8.47
C SER A 13 7.44 -4.04 -8.30
N LEU A 14 7.97 -3.50 -9.40
CA LEU A 14 9.04 -2.51 -9.36
C LEU A 14 8.57 -1.20 -8.73
N GLY A 15 7.35 -0.75 -9.03
CA GLY A 15 6.75 0.43 -8.41
C GLY A 15 6.63 0.29 -6.89
N ILE A 16 6.14 -0.86 -6.41
CA ILE A 16 6.05 -1.17 -4.97
C ILE A 16 7.44 -1.21 -4.31
N PHE A 17 8.42 -1.82 -4.99
CA PHE A 17 9.80 -1.89 -4.50
C PHE A 17 10.44 -0.50 -4.36
N LEU A 18 10.24 0.38 -5.35
CA LEU A 18 10.74 1.75 -5.30
C LEU A 18 10.03 2.59 -4.21
N TYR A 19 8.72 2.41 -4.06
CA TYR A 19 7.93 3.08 -3.02
C TYR A 19 8.38 2.66 -1.60
N SER A 20 8.75 1.40 -1.42
CA SER A 20 9.16 0.84 -0.12
C SER A 20 10.65 1.06 0.21
N GLU A 21 11.30 2.04 -0.40
CA GLU A 21 12.74 2.31 -0.24
C GLU A 21 13.63 1.08 -0.51
N GLY A 22 13.17 0.15 -1.35
CA GLY A 22 13.86 -1.10 -1.67
C GLY A 22 13.60 -2.25 -0.69
N SER A 23 12.57 -2.17 0.16
CA SER A 23 12.13 -3.30 0.98
C SER A 23 11.29 -4.31 0.19
N PHE A 24 11.44 -5.59 0.52
CA PHE A 24 10.57 -6.65 -0.01
C PHE A 24 9.30 -6.86 0.82
N ASP A 25 9.12 -6.18 1.94
CA ASP A 25 8.03 -6.43 2.88
C ASP A 25 6.65 -6.24 2.23
N LEU A 26 6.47 -5.14 1.48
CA LEU A 26 5.22 -4.86 0.76
C LEU A 26 4.97 -5.83 -0.40
N LEU A 27 6.02 -6.38 -1.02
CA LEU A 27 5.90 -7.37 -2.09
C LEU A 27 5.51 -8.76 -1.57
N LYS A 28 5.94 -9.09 -0.34
CA LYS A 28 5.62 -10.35 0.32
C LYS A 28 4.24 -10.33 0.97
N ALA A 29 3.77 -9.16 1.39
CA ALA A 29 2.51 -8.99 2.12
C ALA A 29 1.29 -9.75 1.54
N PRO A 30 1.07 -9.82 0.20
CA PRO A 30 -0.05 -10.58 -0.38
C PRO A 30 0.06 -12.10 -0.27
N PHE A 31 1.25 -12.63 0.06
CA PHE A 31 1.57 -14.05 0.04
C PHE A 31 1.90 -14.63 1.43
N GLN A 32 1.69 -13.84 2.48
CA GLN A 32 1.94 -14.21 3.88
C GLN A 32 0.72 -13.89 4.73
N ASP A 33 0.74 -14.35 5.97
CA ASP A 33 -0.32 -14.02 6.92
C ASP A 33 -0.36 -12.51 7.17
N TYR A 34 -1.57 -11.94 7.19
CA TYR A 34 -1.72 -10.49 7.26
C TYR A 34 -1.10 -9.89 8.52
N GLN A 35 -1.18 -10.59 9.66
CA GLN A 35 -0.57 -10.14 10.91
C GLN A 35 0.97 -10.07 10.88
N GLU A 36 1.60 -10.83 9.99
CA GLU A 36 3.05 -10.76 9.77
C GLU A 36 3.43 -9.61 8.83
N SER A 37 2.46 -9.01 8.13
CA SER A 37 2.69 -7.93 7.18
C SER A 37 3.08 -6.63 7.87
N ARG A 38 3.95 -5.87 7.21
CA ARG A 38 4.31 -4.52 7.63
C ARG A 38 3.09 -3.61 7.72
N ALA A 39 2.12 -3.78 6.82
CA ALA A 39 0.94 -2.93 6.80
C ALA A 39 0.01 -3.15 8.00
N PHE A 40 -0.07 -4.38 8.51
CA PHE A 40 -0.72 -4.65 9.80
C PHE A 40 -0.02 -3.93 10.94
N LYS A 41 1.32 -4.04 11.01
CA LYS A 41 2.14 -3.39 12.05
C LYS A 41 2.04 -1.86 11.99
N GLU A 42 2.07 -1.27 10.80
CA GLU A 42 1.89 0.16 10.57
C GLU A 42 0.49 0.63 11.00
N ARG A 43 -0.56 -0.13 10.67
CA ARG A 43 -1.93 0.17 11.13
C ARG A 43 -2.05 0.16 12.65
N THR A 44 -1.51 -0.87 13.31
CA THR A 44 -1.49 -0.90 14.77
C THR A 44 -0.69 0.27 15.33
N GLY A 45 0.47 0.56 14.74
CA GLY A 45 1.32 1.69 15.13
C GLY A 45 0.61 3.04 15.03
N LEU A 46 -0.18 3.26 13.97
CA LEU A 46 -1.00 4.46 13.79
C LEU A 46 -2.07 4.57 14.89
N TYR A 47 -2.83 3.52 15.15
CA TYR A 47 -3.84 3.51 16.21
C TYR A 47 -3.25 3.73 17.60
N PHE A 48 -2.09 3.14 17.85
CA PHE A 48 -1.37 3.34 19.10
C PHE A 48 -0.84 4.77 19.24
N SER A 49 -0.33 5.35 18.15
CA SER A 49 0.16 6.72 18.11
C SER A 49 -0.96 7.73 18.31
N ASP A 50 -2.13 7.52 17.69
CA ASP A 50 -3.33 8.32 17.89
C ASP A 50 -3.75 8.34 19.37
N LEU A 51 -3.71 7.16 20.04
CA LEU A 51 -3.99 7.06 21.47
C LEU A 51 -2.93 7.78 22.32
N LEU A 52 -1.64 7.62 21.98
CA LEU A 52 -0.55 8.26 22.71
C LEU A 52 -0.62 9.79 22.61
N ASP A 53 -0.98 10.33 21.44
CA ASP A 53 -1.16 11.76 21.22
C ASP A 53 -2.29 12.34 22.09
N LEU A 54 -3.43 11.62 22.20
CA LEU A 54 -4.53 12.01 23.09
C LEU A 54 -4.14 11.96 24.58
N LEU A 55 -3.29 11.02 24.98
CA LEU A 55 -2.83 10.94 26.37
C LEU A 55 -1.80 12.01 26.71
N ALA A 56 -0.94 12.39 25.74
CA ALA A 56 0.09 13.42 25.93
C ALA A 56 -0.51 14.84 25.90
N ASN A 57 -1.46 15.10 25.01
CA ASN A 57 -1.96 16.44 24.75
C ASN A 57 -3.39 16.62 25.29
N SER A 58 -3.51 17.24 26.47
CA SER A 58 -4.81 17.54 27.10
C SER A 58 -5.72 18.42 26.25
N ASP A 59 -5.14 19.29 25.41
CA ASP A 59 -5.89 20.20 24.53
C ASP A 59 -6.66 19.47 23.42
N LEU A 60 -6.25 18.24 23.09
CA LEU A 60 -6.93 17.40 22.11
C LEU A 60 -8.14 16.67 22.72
N GLN A 61 -8.24 16.64 24.05
CA GLN A 61 -9.32 15.97 24.77
C GLN A 61 -10.63 16.76 24.66
N ASN A 62 -11.75 16.05 24.60
CA ASN A 62 -13.11 16.59 24.39
C ASN A 62 -13.29 17.37 23.07
N THR A 63 -12.38 17.21 22.11
CA THR A 63 -12.48 17.84 20.78
C THR A 63 -13.02 16.87 19.72
N GLY A 64 -13.28 17.39 18.52
CA GLY A 64 -13.60 16.56 17.35
C GLY A 64 -12.48 15.57 16.98
N TYR A 65 -11.23 15.82 17.41
CA TYR A 65 -10.11 14.92 17.18
C TYR A 65 -10.25 13.63 18.02
N GLN A 66 -10.55 13.74 19.32
CA GLN A 66 -10.84 12.57 20.16
C GLN A 66 -12.02 11.76 19.60
N GLN A 67 -13.10 12.43 19.17
CA GLN A 67 -14.25 11.75 18.57
C GLN A 67 -13.89 11.01 17.28
N ALA A 68 -13.03 11.60 16.44
CA ALA A 68 -12.56 10.99 15.20
C ALA A 68 -11.72 9.73 15.46
N ILE A 69 -10.79 9.78 16.44
CA ILE A 69 -9.98 8.62 16.84
C ILE A 69 -10.87 7.53 17.43
N GLN A 70 -11.73 7.86 18.39
CA GLN A 70 -12.59 6.88 19.02
C GLN A 70 -13.52 6.21 18.00
N LYS A 71 -14.08 6.98 17.06
CA LYS A 71 -14.86 6.42 15.95
C LYS A 71 -14.03 5.49 15.08
N ARG A 72 -12.79 5.86 14.74
CA ARG A 72 -11.87 5.03 13.94
C ARG A 72 -11.54 3.71 14.63
N LEU A 73 -11.25 3.74 15.93
CA LEU A 73 -10.96 2.54 16.73
C LEU A 73 -12.21 1.66 16.90
N ASN A 74 -13.36 2.25 17.22
CA ASN A 74 -14.60 1.50 17.41
C ASN A 74 -15.14 0.90 16.10
N ASN A 75 -14.79 1.49 14.95
CA ASN A 75 -15.08 0.94 13.63
C ASN A 75 -14.37 -0.40 13.36
N GLU A 76 -13.34 -0.77 14.12
CA GLU A 76 -12.74 -2.11 14.04
C GLU A 76 -13.61 -3.19 14.68
N GLY A 77 -14.57 -2.82 15.53
CA GLY A 77 -15.43 -3.78 16.21
C GLY A 77 -14.63 -4.73 17.09
N SER A 78 -14.93 -6.03 17.02
CA SER A 78 -14.27 -7.07 17.84
C SER A 78 -12.85 -7.42 17.36
N ASN A 79 -12.33 -6.78 16.31
CA ASN A 79 -10.96 -7.02 15.87
C ASN A 79 -9.93 -6.26 16.70
N LEU A 80 -10.35 -5.19 17.39
CA LEU A 80 -9.50 -4.32 18.18
C LEU A 80 -10.12 -4.11 19.56
N ILE A 81 -9.32 -4.36 20.59
CA ILE A 81 -9.63 -3.99 21.97
C ILE A 81 -8.58 -3.00 22.44
N TYR A 82 -9.00 -2.00 23.19
CA TYR A 82 -8.08 -1.02 23.71
C TYR A 82 -8.51 -0.47 25.06
N LEU A 83 -7.50 -0.06 25.83
CA LEU A 83 -7.66 0.67 27.08
C LEU A 83 -6.50 1.67 27.16
N ALA A 84 -6.82 2.96 27.16
CA ALA A 84 -5.88 4.05 27.32
C ALA A 84 -6.30 4.90 28.52
N VAL A 85 -5.42 5.04 29.50
CA VAL A 85 -5.68 5.75 30.75
C VAL A 85 -4.54 6.73 31.00
N ASN A 86 -4.86 7.96 31.35
CA ASN A 86 -3.91 8.91 31.93
C ASN A 86 -4.46 9.39 33.28
N GLU A 87 -3.83 8.96 34.38
CA GLU A 87 -4.28 9.30 35.73
C GLU A 87 -4.04 10.79 36.06
N ASN A 88 -3.08 11.45 35.41
CA ASN A 88 -2.80 12.87 35.61
C ASN A 88 -3.91 13.76 35.06
N THR A 89 -4.47 13.41 33.88
CA THR A 89 -5.56 14.16 33.24
C THR A 89 -6.94 13.61 33.56
N GLY A 90 -7.03 12.40 34.13
CA GLY A 90 -8.28 11.68 34.36
C GLY A 90 -8.92 11.13 33.08
N LEU A 91 -8.17 11.10 31.96
CA LEU A 91 -8.67 10.57 30.69
C LEU A 91 -8.70 9.03 30.74
N MET A 92 -9.84 8.45 30.38
CA MET A 92 -10.00 7.01 30.21
C MET A 92 -10.76 6.74 28.91
N LEU A 93 -10.10 6.05 27.98
CA LEU A 93 -10.67 5.60 26.71
C LEU A 93 -10.61 4.08 26.65
N GLN A 94 -11.71 3.46 26.26
CA GLN A 94 -11.80 2.02 26.15
C GLN A 94 -12.66 1.61 24.95
N SER A 95 -12.42 0.41 24.43
CA SER A 95 -13.27 -0.19 23.42
C SER A 95 -14.67 -0.48 23.95
N ASP A 96 -15.68 -0.36 23.09
CA ASP A 96 -17.09 -0.70 23.42
C ASP A 96 -17.31 -2.21 23.64
N ASN A 97 -16.34 -3.04 23.24
CA ASN A 97 -16.34 -4.50 23.36
C ASN A 97 -15.62 -4.95 24.65
N GLU A 98 -15.07 -6.16 24.66
CA GLU A 98 -14.26 -6.66 25.78
C GLU A 98 -13.12 -5.70 26.10
N VAL A 99 -12.98 -5.35 27.39
CA VAL A 99 -11.97 -4.41 27.86
C VAL A 99 -10.76 -5.18 28.37
N PRO A 100 -9.53 -4.88 27.88
CA PRO A 100 -8.31 -5.45 28.43
C PRO A 100 -8.19 -5.15 29.94
N THR A 101 -7.77 -6.12 30.74
CA THR A 101 -7.54 -5.87 32.17
C THR A 101 -6.08 -5.47 32.40
N LEU A 102 -5.87 -4.26 32.92
CA LEU A 102 -4.56 -3.85 33.43
C LEU A 102 -4.31 -4.58 34.75
N LEU A 103 -3.41 -5.57 34.75
CA LEU A 103 -2.89 -6.10 36.00
C LEU A 103 -2.01 -5.04 36.67
N THR A 104 -2.17 -4.90 37.98
CA THR A 104 -1.37 -4.03 38.86
C THR A 104 0.13 -4.39 38.89
N SER A 105 0.53 -5.51 38.26
CA SER A 105 1.93 -5.82 37.98
C SER A 105 2.27 -5.29 36.58
N TYR A 106 2.90 -4.12 36.52
CA TYR A 106 3.35 -3.30 35.38
C TYR A 106 4.25 -3.99 34.31
N THR A 107 4.21 -5.31 34.20
CA THR A 107 5.11 -6.12 33.36
C THR A 107 4.43 -6.80 32.18
N ASN A 108 3.19 -7.31 32.33
CA ASN A 108 2.45 -7.99 31.26
C ASN A 108 0.95 -7.65 31.29
N PRO A 109 0.36 -7.15 30.19
CA PRO A 109 -1.09 -7.00 30.09
C PRO A 109 -1.76 -8.38 30.01
N LEU A 110 -2.90 -8.54 30.69
CA LEU A 110 -3.76 -9.71 30.52
C LEU A 110 -4.80 -9.40 29.44
N LEU A 111 -4.70 -10.12 28.32
CA LEU A 111 -5.62 -10.00 27.21
C LEU A 111 -6.71 -11.07 27.32
N PRO A 112 -7.95 -10.78 26.87
CA PRO A 112 -8.99 -11.77 26.70
C PRO A 112 -8.55 -12.91 25.75
N ALA A 113 -9.23 -14.05 25.84
CA ALA A 113 -8.95 -15.18 24.97
C ALA A 113 -9.17 -14.81 23.49
N GLY A 114 -8.21 -15.15 22.62
CA GLY A 114 -8.24 -14.84 21.19
C GLY A 114 -7.54 -13.54 20.79
N TYR A 115 -6.81 -12.91 21.72
CA TYR A 115 -5.97 -11.74 21.48
C TYR A 115 -4.55 -12.06 21.95
N ASN A 116 -3.70 -12.58 21.06
CA ASN A 116 -2.31 -12.89 21.37
C ASN A 116 -1.32 -11.83 20.85
N TYR A 117 -1.80 -10.86 20.07
CA TYR A 117 -1.03 -9.72 19.59
C TYR A 117 -1.39 -8.44 20.36
N CYS A 118 -0.39 -7.73 20.89
CA CYS A 118 -0.63 -6.54 21.69
C CYS A 118 0.51 -5.53 21.69
N TRP A 119 0.14 -4.25 21.71
CA TRP A 119 1.02 -3.13 22.03
C TRP A 119 0.68 -2.59 23.41
N TYR A 120 1.71 -2.39 24.22
CA TYR A 120 1.59 -1.96 25.61
C TYR A 120 2.51 -0.77 25.90
N PHE A 121 1.95 0.26 26.53
CA PHE A 121 2.69 1.39 27.10
C PHE A 121 2.60 1.34 28.63
N ASP A 122 3.75 1.35 29.28
CA ASP A 122 3.89 1.31 30.74
C ASP A 122 4.15 2.70 31.37
N GLY A 123 4.04 3.78 30.59
CA GLY A 123 4.38 5.14 31.01
C GLY A 123 5.81 5.58 30.69
N GLU A 124 6.70 4.65 30.35
CA GLU A 124 8.10 4.94 30.01
C GLU A 124 8.48 4.41 28.62
N LYS A 125 8.00 3.23 28.23
CA LYS A 125 8.39 2.55 27.00
C LYS A 125 7.24 1.75 26.39
N VAL A 126 7.30 1.65 25.07
CA VAL A 126 6.41 0.82 24.27
C VAL A 126 6.97 -0.61 24.19
N ARG A 127 6.13 -1.60 24.48
CA ARG A 127 6.44 -3.03 24.35
C ARG A 127 5.44 -3.66 23.39
N VAL A 128 5.91 -4.57 22.55
CA VAL A 128 5.07 -5.32 21.63
C VAL A 128 5.15 -6.80 21.94
N PHE A 129 3.98 -7.44 21.93
CA PHE A 129 3.80 -8.87 22.15
C PHE A 129 3.22 -9.49 20.88
N GLU A 130 3.90 -10.50 20.34
CA GLU A 130 3.39 -11.36 19.27
C GLU A 130 3.22 -12.77 19.83
N ASN A 131 2.09 -13.41 19.58
CA ASN A 131 1.79 -14.76 20.10
C ASN A 131 2.01 -14.87 21.63
N GLY A 132 1.67 -13.81 22.38
CA GLY A 132 1.85 -13.71 23.83
C GLY A 132 3.30 -13.54 24.30
N LYS A 133 4.29 -13.40 23.40
CA LYS A 133 5.71 -13.23 23.73
C LYS A 133 6.19 -11.83 23.35
N GLN A 134 6.94 -11.21 24.24
CA GLN A 134 7.54 -9.91 23.96
C GLN A 134 8.57 -10.03 22.83
N VAL A 135 8.46 -9.15 21.83
CA VAL A 135 9.36 -9.11 20.67
C VAL A 135 10.40 -8.00 20.84
N ASP A 136 11.62 -8.24 20.37
CA ASP A 136 12.64 -7.21 20.28
C ASP A 136 12.37 -6.29 19.09
N THR A 137 11.77 -5.14 19.38
CA THR A 137 11.38 -4.12 18.40
C THR A 137 12.55 -3.25 17.92
N ARG A 138 13.71 -3.30 18.58
CA ARG A 138 14.89 -2.49 18.22
C ARG A 138 15.70 -3.11 17.09
N ARG A 139 15.52 -4.41 16.83
CA ARG A 139 16.19 -5.12 15.73
C ARG A 139 15.74 -4.56 14.38
N LEU A 140 16.69 -4.36 13.46
CA LEU A 140 16.43 -3.78 12.13
C LEU A 140 15.47 -4.64 11.28
N ASP A 141 15.52 -5.95 11.45
CA ASP A 141 14.69 -6.95 10.77
C ASP A 141 13.43 -7.35 11.56
N SER A 142 13.12 -6.66 12.67
CA SER A 142 11.94 -6.98 13.50
C SER A 142 10.60 -6.68 12.81
N GLY A 143 10.63 -5.90 11.73
CA GLY A 143 9.43 -5.35 11.09
C GLY A 143 8.75 -4.23 11.89
N TYR A 144 9.27 -3.87 13.07
CA TYR A 144 8.82 -2.75 13.92
C TYR A 144 9.73 -1.54 13.85
N HIS A 145 10.92 -1.72 13.27
CA HIS A 145 11.88 -0.64 13.08
C HIS A 145 11.23 0.51 12.30
N ARG A 146 11.30 1.75 12.83
CA ARG A 146 10.62 2.97 12.34
C ARG A 146 9.09 3.01 12.49
N ILE A 147 8.43 1.98 13.04
CA ILE A 147 6.98 2.01 13.33
C ILE A 147 6.72 2.39 14.79
N ILE A 148 7.59 1.95 15.71
CA ILE A 148 7.44 2.28 17.14
C ILE A 148 7.55 3.80 17.31
N PRO A 149 6.53 4.46 17.89
CA PRO A 149 6.56 5.90 18.11
C PRO A 149 7.68 6.27 19.07
N HIS A 150 8.38 7.36 18.76
CA HIS A 150 9.39 7.91 19.67
C HIS A 150 8.66 8.83 20.65
N ILE A 151 8.74 8.52 21.95
CA ILE A 151 7.94 9.19 22.98
C ILE A 151 8.25 10.69 23.06
N ASN A 152 9.50 11.07 22.79
CA ASN A 152 9.95 12.47 22.76
C ASN A 152 9.32 13.32 21.64
N ILE A 153 8.58 12.72 20.71
CA ILE A 153 7.81 13.46 19.71
C ILE A 153 6.52 14.03 20.33
N TYR A 154 6.00 13.39 21.38
CA TYR A 154 4.69 13.70 21.96
C TYR A 154 4.79 14.59 23.20
N THR A 155 5.88 14.52 23.94
CA THR A 155 6.15 15.41 25.07
C THR A 155 7.64 15.65 25.24
N ASP A 156 8.00 16.88 25.60
CA ASP A 156 9.35 17.26 26.03
C ASP A 156 9.63 16.79 27.46
N ASN A 157 8.59 16.47 28.24
CA ASN A 157 8.68 16.03 29.62
C ASN A 157 8.11 14.62 29.81
N PRO A 158 8.96 13.57 29.89
CA PRO A 158 8.51 12.19 30.04
C PRO A 158 7.67 11.94 31.31
N ASP A 159 7.80 12.79 32.34
CA ASP A 159 7.02 12.66 33.58
C ASP A 159 5.51 12.87 33.36
N GLU A 160 5.11 13.57 32.29
CA GLU A 160 3.70 13.78 31.95
C GLU A 160 2.98 12.47 31.57
N LEU A 161 3.73 11.54 30.98
CA LEU A 161 3.26 10.22 30.57
C LEU A 161 3.55 9.12 31.59
N ALA A 162 4.25 9.42 32.69
CA ALA A 162 4.63 8.41 33.70
C ALA A 162 3.43 7.68 34.31
N ASN A 163 2.28 8.35 34.41
CA ASN A 163 1.01 7.79 34.88
C ASN A 163 0.02 7.46 33.74
N SER A 164 0.52 7.36 32.52
CA SER A 164 -0.24 6.95 31.34
C SER A 164 -0.02 5.48 31.01
N ARG A 165 -1.08 4.75 30.68
CA ARG A 165 -1.04 3.34 30.29
C ARG A 165 -1.88 3.14 29.05
N ILE A 166 -1.35 2.39 28.09
CA ILE A 166 -2.08 2.00 26.87
C ILE A 166 -1.95 0.49 26.73
N VAL A 167 -3.06 -0.19 26.51
CA VAL A 167 -3.12 -1.56 26.02
C VAL A 167 -3.93 -1.55 24.74
N LEU A 168 -3.34 -2.06 23.68
CA LEU A 168 -3.98 -2.22 22.37
C LEU A 168 -3.81 -3.67 21.94
N GLY A 169 -4.90 -4.44 21.99
CA GLY A 169 -4.93 -5.85 21.61
C GLY A 169 -5.63 -6.05 20.27
N VAL A 170 -5.07 -6.90 19.42
CA VAL A 170 -5.67 -7.25 18.12
C VAL A 170 -6.03 -8.72 18.13
N ARG A 171 -7.21 -9.03 17.59
CA ARG A 171 -7.75 -10.38 17.57
C ARG A 171 -6.96 -11.28 16.61
N ASP A 172 -6.73 -12.52 17.01
CA ASP A 172 -5.99 -13.51 16.22
C ASP A 172 -6.73 -13.85 14.91
N ASP A 173 -8.04 -14.09 15.02
CA ASP A 173 -8.92 -14.33 13.88
C ASP A 173 -9.76 -13.08 13.60
N LEU A 174 -9.37 -12.35 12.55
CA LEU A 174 -10.03 -11.12 12.15
C LEU A 174 -11.39 -11.43 11.53
N GLN A 175 -12.43 -10.83 12.09
CA GLN A 175 -13.81 -11.05 11.70
C GLN A 175 -14.38 -9.88 10.91
N ALA A 176 -15.36 -10.19 10.06
CA ALA A 176 -16.15 -9.16 9.41
C ALA A 176 -16.89 -8.34 10.48
N ASN A 177 -16.70 -7.02 10.47
CA ASN A 177 -17.51 -6.12 11.30
C ASN A 177 -18.91 -6.00 10.66
N PRO A 178 -20.02 -6.25 11.41
CA PRO A 178 -21.39 -6.05 10.92
C PRO A 178 -21.66 -4.68 10.29
N TYR A 179 -20.93 -3.65 10.71
CA TYR A 179 -21.05 -2.29 10.17
C TYR A 179 -20.09 -1.99 9.01
N GLY A 180 -19.30 -2.96 8.55
CA GLY A 180 -18.50 -2.87 7.33
C GLY A 180 -17.28 -1.94 7.38
N HIS A 181 -16.86 -1.49 8.56
CA HIS A 181 -15.82 -0.46 8.71
C HIS A 181 -14.48 -0.98 9.28
N SER A 182 -14.32 -2.30 9.48
CA SER A 182 -13.04 -2.83 9.95
C SER A 182 -11.98 -2.75 8.86
N LEU A 183 -10.99 -1.92 9.15
CA LEU A 183 -9.85 -1.66 8.32
C LEU A 183 -8.90 -2.87 8.34
N TYR A 184 -8.70 -3.54 9.48
CA TYR A 184 -7.93 -4.79 9.53
C TYR A 184 -8.50 -5.88 8.62
N TYR A 185 -9.80 -6.16 8.73
CA TYR A 185 -10.45 -7.22 7.94
C TYR A 185 -10.44 -6.91 6.43
N ARG A 186 -10.68 -5.64 6.06
CA ARG A 186 -10.66 -5.21 4.67
C ARG A 186 -9.28 -5.39 4.05
N ASP A 187 -8.22 -5.02 4.77
CA ASP A 187 -6.85 -5.13 4.26
C ASP A 187 -6.40 -6.58 4.12
N GLN A 188 -6.80 -7.47 5.05
CA GLN A 188 -6.57 -8.91 4.91
C GLN A 188 -7.21 -9.48 3.64
N LEU A 189 -8.48 -9.15 3.38
CA LEU A 189 -9.18 -9.58 2.17
C LEU A 189 -8.51 -9.03 0.90
N LEU A 190 -8.11 -7.76 0.94
CA LEU A 190 -7.46 -7.09 -0.18
C LEU A 190 -6.11 -7.73 -0.51
N LEU A 191 -5.24 -7.92 0.48
CA LEU A 191 -3.94 -8.55 0.29
C LEU A 191 -4.07 -9.99 -0.22
N SER A 192 -5.00 -10.77 0.35
CA SER A 192 -5.31 -12.12 -0.12
C SER A 192 -5.77 -12.10 -1.58
N ALA A 193 -6.69 -11.20 -1.95
CA ALA A 193 -7.15 -11.05 -3.32
C ALA A 193 -6.01 -10.66 -4.28
N ILE A 194 -5.13 -9.74 -3.88
CA ILE A 194 -3.93 -9.39 -4.66
C ILE A 194 -3.05 -10.62 -4.88
N GLY A 195 -2.82 -11.43 -3.84
CA GLY A 195 -2.01 -12.63 -3.92
C GLY A 195 -2.55 -13.60 -4.98
N TRP A 196 -3.84 -13.93 -4.89
CA TRP A 196 -4.51 -14.82 -5.85
C TRP A 196 -4.53 -14.27 -7.28
N VAL A 197 -4.85 -12.99 -7.45
CA VAL A 197 -4.86 -12.33 -8.77
C VAL A 197 -3.46 -12.33 -9.38
N SER A 198 -2.43 -12.06 -8.57
CA SER A 198 -1.03 -12.04 -9.03
C SER A 198 -0.57 -13.42 -9.49
N ILE A 199 -0.90 -14.48 -8.73
CA ILE A 199 -0.62 -15.87 -9.12
C ILE A 199 -1.35 -16.23 -10.41
N GLY A 200 -2.65 -15.92 -10.50
CA GLY A 200 -3.46 -16.21 -11.69
C GLY A 200 -2.94 -15.51 -12.95
N LEU A 201 -2.64 -14.21 -12.84
CA LEU A 201 -2.04 -13.43 -13.93
C LEU A 201 -0.63 -13.91 -14.28
N GLY A 202 0.17 -14.33 -13.30
CA GLY A 202 1.50 -14.89 -13.51
C GLY A 202 1.45 -16.17 -14.35
N ILE A 203 0.60 -17.12 -13.97
CA ILE A 203 0.39 -18.37 -14.71
C ILE A 203 -0.12 -18.09 -16.12
N LEU A 204 -1.12 -17.22 -16.26
CA LEU A 204 -1.66 -16.83 -17.56
C LEU A 204 -0.59 -16.17 -18.45
N GLY A 205 0.23 -15.30 -17.88
CA GLY A 205 1.35 -14.66 -18.55
C GLY A 205 2.35 -15.66 -19.09
N ILE A 206 2.75 -16.66 -18.29
CA ILE A 206 3.67 -17.73 -18.67
C ILE A 206 3.08 -18.58 -19.80
N LEU A 207 1.82 -19.01 -19.68
CA LEU A 207 1.13 -19.82 -20.70
C LEU A 207 1.08 -19.08 -22.05
N LEU A 208 0.71 -17.79 -22.02
CA LEU A 208 0.69 -16.97 -23.23
C LEU A 208 2.09 -16.73 -23.78
N LEU A 209 3.14 -16.68 -22.94
CA LEU A 209 4.52 -16.50 -23.37
C LEU A 209 5.02 -17.76 -24.08
N VAL A 210 4.77 -18.95 -23.52
CA VAL A 210 5.06 -20.23 -24.17
C VAL A 210 4.34 -20.33 -25.51
N TYR A 211 3.05 -19.98 -25.55
CA TYR A 211 2.27 -19.93 -26.79
C TYR A 211 2.88 -18.96 -27.82
N ALA A 212 3.31 -17.77 -27.40
CA ALA A 212 3.93 -16.79 -28.28
C ALA A 212 5.28 -17.27 -28.85
N ILE A 213 6.10 -17.99 -28.05
CA ILE A 213 7.36 -18.58 -28.52
C ILE A 213 7.08 -19.68 -29.55
N MET A 214 6.10 -20.55 -29.32
CA MET A 214 5.72 -21.58 -30.29
C MET A 214 5.26 -20.98 -31.64
N ARG A 215 4.56 -19.84 -31.59
CA ARG A 215 4.06 -19.10 -32.75
C ARG A 215 5.02 -18.02 -33.27
N TRP A 216 6.30 -18.04 -32.88
CA TRP A 216 7.27 -16.98 -33.22
C TRP A 216 7.37 -16.60 -34.71
N LYS A 217 7.05 -17.53 -35.64
CA LYS A 217 7.04 -17.28 -37.09
C LYS A 217 5.94 -16.31 -37.52
N ASP A 218 4.84 -16.24 -36.78
CA ASP A 218 3.71 -15.34 -37.05
C ASP A 218 3.97 -13.90 -36.57
N LYS A 219 5.01 -13.68 -35.74
CA LYS A 219 5.37 -12.35 -35.20
C LYS A 219 5.63 -11.31 -36.29
N ARG A 220 6.35 -11.70 -37.36
CA ARG A 220 6.65 -10.79 -38.48
C ARG A 220 5.39 -10.29 -39.20
N ARG A 221 4.36 -11.15 -39.29
CA ARG A 221 3.06 -10.77 -39.88
C ARG A 221 2.34 -9.79 -38.98
N PHE A 222 2.37 -10.02 -37.66
CA PHE A 222 1.76 -9.12 -36.68
C PHE A 222 2.41 -7.72 -36.70
N ASP A 223 3.75 -7.64 -36.73
CA ASP A 223 4.47 -6.36 -36.81
C ASP A 223 4.16 -5.60 -38.11
N HIS A 224 3.99 -6.31 -39.23
CA HIS A 224 3.58 -5.70 -40.50
C HIS A 224 2.13 -5.19 -40.47
N ILE A 225 1.22 -5.87 -39.77
CA ILE A 225 -0.17 -5.42 -39.59
C ILE A 225 -0.20 -4.17 -38.70
N LEU A 226 0.55 -4.15 -37.59
CA LEU A 226 0.64 -2.97 -36.74
C LEU A 226 1.22 -1.77 -37.49
N ALA A 227 2.32 -1.97 -38.22
CA ALA A 227 2.93 -0.91 -39.00
C ALA A 227 2.06 -0.43 -40.17
N SER A 228 1.14 -1.26 -40.69
CA SER A 228 0.22 -0.83 -41.75
C SER A 228 -0.89 0.08 -41.22
N TRP A 229 -1.36 -0.14 -39.99
CA TRP A 229 -2.38 0.69 -39.33
C TRP A 229 -1.88 2.11 -39.05
N VAL A 230 -0.59 2.26 -38.75
CA VAL A 230 0.02 3.55 -38.36
C VAL A 230 0.71 4.25 -39.54
N LYS A 231 0.77 3.60 -40.70
CA LYS A 231 1.47 4.09 -41.90
C LYS A 231 0.91 5.41 -42.45
N GLY A 232 -0.38 5.65 -42.31
CA GLY A 232 -1.09 6.78 -42.92
C GLY A 232 -1.24 8.01 -42.02
N THR A 233 -0.85 7.94 -40.76
CA THR A 233 -0.98 9.05 -39.82
C THR A 233 0.23 9.98 -39.89
N TRP A 234 -0.02 11.28 -39.77
CA TRP A 234 1.02 12.31 -39.74
C TRP A 234 1.97 12.12 -38.56
N LEU A 235 3.26 12.38 -38.79
CA LEU A 235 4.29 12.30 -37.75
C LEU A 235 3.98 13.23 -36.57
N GLU A 236 3.41 14.40 -36.84
CA GLU A 236 3.04 15.38 -35.82
C GLU A 236 1.97 14.82 -34.88
N ILE A 237 0.96 14.10 -35.40
CA ILE A 237 -0.07 13.45 -34.58
C ILE A 237 0.55 12.35 -33.72
N LYS A 238 1.49 11.57 -34.28
CA LYS A 238 2.20 10.52 -33.54
C LYS A 238 3.00 11.09 -32.37
N LEU A 239 3.70 12.20 -32.59
CA LEU A 239 4.46 12.90 -31.56
C LEU A 239 3.55 13.59 -30.54
N LEU A 240 2.43 14.17 -30.94
CA LEU A 240 1.46 14.76 -30.01
C LEU A 240 0.85 13.71 -29.09
N VAL A 241 0.50 12.52 -29.60
CA VAL A 241 0.04 11.40 -28.76
C VAL A 241 1.15 10.92 -27.82
N ALA A 242 2.40 10.82 -28.30
CA ALA A 242 3.53 10.47 -27.44
C ALA A 242 3.74 11.50 -26.32
N LEU A 243 3.66 12.79 -26.65
CA LEU A 243 3.77 13.88 -25.68
C LEU A 243 2.62 13.84 -24.69
N PHE A 244 1.39 13.59 -25.13
CA PHE A 244 0.22 13.45 -24.26
C PHE A 244 0.37 12.28 -23.28
N ILE A 245 0.81 11.10 -23.75
CA ILE A 245 1.05 9.96 -22.86
C ILE A 245 2.18 10.30 -21.87
N PHE A 246 3.22 11.02 -22.31
CA PHE A 246 4.31 11.45 -21.45
C PHE A 246 3.88 12.47 -20.38
N THR A 247 3.00 13.42 -20.71
CA THR A 247 2.46 14.38 -19.73
C THR A 247 1.54 13.68 -18.73
N VAL A 248 0.70 12.74 -19.18
CA VAL A 248 -0.10 11.89 -18.29
C VAL A 248 0.81 11.08 -17.36
N LEU A 249 1.87 10.48 -17.88
CA LEU A 249 2.84 9.75 -17.07
C LEU A 249 3.52 10.64 -16.03
N GLY A 250 3.92 11.87 -16.41
CA GLY A 250 4.50 12.85 -15.48
C GLY A 250 3.52 13.30 -14.38
N MET A 251 2.26 13.56 -14.75
CA MET A 251 1.21 13.92 -13.79
C MET A 251 0.91 12.78 -12.81
N VAL A 252 0.85 11.56 -13.33
CA VAL A 252 0.61 10.35 -12.56
C VAL A 252 1.79 10.07 -11.60
N ALA A 253 3.03 10.20 -12.07
CA ALA A 253 4.23 10.09 -11.24
C ALA A 253 4.28 11.16 -10.13
N PHE A 254 3.85 12.39 -10.43
CA PHE A 254 3.78 13.48 -9.45
C PHE A 254 2.71 13.23 -8.37
N ASN A 255 1.57 12.63 -8.74
CA ASN A 255 0.52 12.27 -7.78
C ASN A 255 0.94 11.16 -6.81
N ILE A 256 1.92 10.30 -7.14
CA ILE A 256 2.46 9.29 -6.20
C ILE A 256 3.11 9.94 -4.97
N SER A 257 3.58 11.19 -5.11
CA SER A 257 4.15 11.94 -3.99
C SER A 257 3.10 12.42 -2.99
N SER A 258 1.79 12.35 -3.28
CA SER A 258 0.77 12.59 -2.26
C SER A 258 0.49 11.28 -1.53
N ASN A 259 0.87 11.26 -0.25
CA ASN A 259 0.70 10.12 0.64
C ASN A 259 -0.73 9.57 0.58
N SER A 260 -0.86 8.31 0.19
CA SER A 260 -2.03 7.52 0.55
C SER A 260 -1.68 6.76 1.83
N ASP A 261 -2.35 7.09 2.93
CA ASP A 261 -2.08 6.51 4.26
C ASP A 261 -2.56 5.05 4.41
N ASP A 262 -2.99 4.41 3.31
CA ASP A 262 -3.72 3.15 3.33
C ASP A 262 -3.41 2.26 2.11
N ILE A 263 -3.31 0.94 2.35
CA ILE A 263 -2.95 -0.10 1.36
C ILE A 263 -3.86 -0.03 0.13
N PHE A 264 -5.14 0.24 0.35
CA PHE A 264 -6.12 0.32 -0.75
C PHE A 264 -5.77 1.45 -1.73
N GLY A 265 -5.43 2.63 -1.23
CA GLY A 265 -5.01 3.77 -2.05
C GLY A 265 -3.73 3.45 -2.81
N LEU A 266 -2.73 2.92 -2.10
CA LEU A 266 -1.45 2.50 -2.69
C LEU A 266 -1.64 1.49 -3.82
N THR A 267 -2.54 0.52 -3.63
CA THR A 267 -2.85 -0.53 -4.63
C THR A 267 -3.45 0.09 -5.88
N ILE A 268 -4.47 0.95 -5.75
CA ILE A 268 -5.11 1.60 -6.89
C ILE A 268 -4.10 2.43 -7.67
N MET A 269 -3.31 3.25 -6.97
CA MET A 269 -2.30 4.09 -7.61
C MET A 269 -1.29 3.23 -8.37
N THR A 270 -0.76 2.17 -7.75
CA THR A 270 0.21 1.27 -8.37
C THR A 270 -0.35 0.61 -9.64
N VAL A 271 -1.60 0.14 -9.60
CA VAL A 271 -2.24 -0.47 -10.78
C VAL A 271 -2.43 0.55 -11.89
N VAL A 272 -2.95 1.74 -11.59
CA VAL A 272 -3.12 2.83 -12.57
C VAL A 272 -1.78 3.19 -13.21
N ASN A 273 -0.73 3.36 -12.41
CA ASN A 273 0.63 3.66 -12.89
C ASN A 273 1.15 2.59 -13.85
N SER A 274 0.95 1.33 -13.49
CA SER A 274 1.42 0.19 -14.27
C SER A 274 0.69 0.11 -15.62
N VAL A 275 -0.61 0.41 -15.65
CA VAL A 275 -1.40 0.49 -16.88
C VAL A 275 -0.93 1.64 -17.78
N VAL A 276 -0.69 2.82 -17.22
CA VAL A 276 -0.20 3.99 -17.97
C VAL A 276 1.19 3.71 -18.57
N LEU A 277 2.11 3.13 -17.78
CA LEU A 277 3.44 2.73 -18.27
C LEU A 277 3.35 1.69 -19.38
N LEU A 278 2.46 0.71 -19.26
CA LEU A 278 2.25 -0.30 -20.29
C LEU A 278 1.74 0.33 -21.58
N ILE A 279 0.78 1.25 -21.51
CA ILE A 279 0.29 2.02 -22.67
C ILE A 279 1.45 2.80 -23.31
N PHE A 280 2.29 3.44 -22.50
CA PHE A 280 3.47 4.17 -22.98
C PHE A 280 4.46 3.27 -23.72
N PHE A 281 4.88 2.15 -23.12
CA PHE A 281 5.78 1.19 -23.77
C PHE A 281 5.18 0.58 -25.03
N TRP A 282 3.87 0.33 -25.03
CA TRP A 282 3.18 -0.22 -26.19
C TRP A 282 3.08 0.79 -27.33
N TRP A 283 2.79 2.05 -27.02
CA TRP A 283 2.83 3.15 -28.00
C TRP A 283 4.24 3.31 -28.60
N PHE A 284 5.26 3.30 -27.75
CA PHE A 284 6.65 3.39 -28.20
C PHE A 284 7.05 2.19 -29.08
N TYR A 285 6.62 0.98 -28.74
CA TYR A 285 6.82 -0.22 -29.55
C TYR A 285 6.23 -0.06 -30.95
N ILE A 286 5.00 0.48 -31.05
CA ILE A 286 4.33 0.70 -32.33
C ILE A 286 5.10 1.72 -33.18
N LEU A 287 5.54 2.83 -32.59
CA LEU A 287 6.36 3.83 -33.30
C LEU A 287 7.68 3.23 -33.80
N LEU A 288 8.32 2.40 -32.98
CA LEU A 288 9.56 1.72 -33.35
C LEU A 288 9.35 0.69 -34.47
N ALA A 289 8.26 -0.08 -34.44
CA ALA A 289 7.89 -0.99 -35.52
C ALA A 289 7.61 -0.25 -36.83
N ASP A 290 6.86 0.86 -36.77
CA ASP A 290 6.57 1.72 -37.92
C ASP A 290 7.86 2.33 -38.51
N LEU A 291 8.76 2.83 -37.66
CA LEU A 291 10.06 3.34 -38.06
C LEU A 291 10.93 2.28 -38.75
N LEU A 292 11.01 1.07 -38.18
CA LEU A 292 11.85 -0.02 -38.72
C LEU A 292 11.34 -0.55 -40.06
N ILE A 293 10.01 -0.60 -40.25
CA ILE A 293 9.36 -1.17 -41.43
C ILE A 293 9.20 -0.12 -42.54
N ASN A 294 8.66 1.06 -42.22
CA ASN A 294 8.36 2.10 -43.23
C ASN A 294 9.53 3.08 -43.47
N ARG A 295 10.53 3.12 -42.57
CA ARG A 295 11.81 3.87 -42.67
C ARG A 295 11.66 5.26 -43.28
N ARG A 296 11.98 5.43 -44.57
CA ARG A 296 11.94 6.73 -45.26
C ARG A 296 10.51 7.29 -45.37
N ARG A 297 9.48 6.44 -45.49
CA ARG A 297 8.09 6.91 -45.60
C ARG A 297 7.58 7.55 -44.31
N PHE A 298 8.12 7.11 -43.16
CA PHE A 298 7.80 7.64 -41.84
C PHE A 298 8.04 9.16 -41.73
N PHE A 299 9.18 9.63 -42.25
CA PHE A 299 9.56 11.06 -42.22
C PHE A 299 8.95 11.88 -43.36
N THR A 300 8.31 11.24 -44.34
CA THR A 300 7.73 11.95 -45.49
C THR A 300 6.26 12.29 -45.34
N HIS A 301 5.54 11.61 -44.44
CA HIS A 301 4.13 11.89 -44.10
C HIS A 301 4.07 12.93 -42.97
N ASN A 302 4.46 14.16 -43.30
CA ASN A 302 4.44 15.31 -42.41
C ASN A 302 3.57 16.41 -43.02
N ILE A 303 2.96 17.24 -42.17
CA ILE A 303 2.05 18.32 -42.56
C ILE A 303 2.65 19.16 -43.69
N ILE A 304 3.92 19.55 -43.55
CA ILE A 304 4.68 20.36 -44.51
C ILE A 304 4.69 19.71 -45.90
N ASN A 305 4.97 18.41 -45.99
CA ASN A 305 5.02 17.71 -47.29
C ASN A 305 3.64 17.47 -47.89
N THR A 306 2.59 17.35 -47.07
CA THR A 306 1.21 17.29 -47.56
C THR A 306 0.74 18.63 -48.11
N ILE A 307 1.10 19.75 -47.47
CA ILE A 307 0.75 21.10 -47.93
C ILE A 307 1.53 21.47 -49.19
N ILE A 308 2.81 21.09 -49.30
CA ILE A 308 3.62 21.35 -50.51
C ILE A 308 3.15 20.54 -51.73
N LYS A 309 2.41 19.45 -51.52
CA LYS A 309 1.88 18.59 -52.59
C LYS A 309 0.40 18.82 -52.92
N ALA A 310 -0.30 19.67 -52.17
CA ALA A 310 -1.69 20.05 -52.42
C ALA A 310 -1.74 21.29 -53.30
#